data_AF-A0A7C4XA16-F1
#
_entry.id   AF-A0A7C4XA16-F1
#
_cell.length_a   1.000
_cell.length_b   1.000
_cell.length_c   1.000
_cell.angle_alpha   90.00
_cell.angle_beta   90.00
_cell.angle_gamma   90.00
#
_symmetry.space_group_name_H-M   'P 1'
#
loop_
_entity.id
_entity.type
_entity.pdbx_description
1 polymer ?
#
loop_
_entity_poly.entity_id
_entity_poly.type
_entity_poly.pdbx_seq_one_letter_code
_entity_poly.pdbx_strand_id
1 'polypeptide(L)'
;MMKITHLFFDSPKVIRAVDKSTRKVLSRFGAFVRRTAKQSIRKRKKSSTPGTPPSSHTGLLKRFIFFGYDRQKDSVVIGPTRLTENNRGEAPSILEYGGRTTVEGNKKKTRVRISARPFMGPAFEKEKSTLPSLWKNSIK
;
A
#
# COMPACT_ATOMS: atom_id res chain seq x y z
N MET A 1 -6.04 -30.46 -40.18
CA MET A 1 -5.38 -29.92 -38.97
C MET A 1 -5.46 -28.40 -39.03
N MET A 2 -6.36 -27.77 -38.26
CA MET A 2 -6.64 -26.34 -38.40
C MET A 2 -5.55 -25.53 -37.68
N LYS A 3 -4.71 -24.83 -38.44
CA LYS A 3 -3.66 -23.94 -37.92
C LYS A 3 -4.31 -22.60 -37.61
N ILE A 4 -4.54 -22.28 -36.34
CA ILE A 4 -4.98 -20.96 -35.89
C ILE A 4 -3.77 -20.03 -36.05
N THR A 5 -3.72 -19.27 -37.15
CA THR A 5 -2.52 -18.49 -37.51
C THR A 5 -2.51 -17.06 -36.96
N HIS A 6 -3.64 -16.54 -36.47
CA HIS A 6 -3.72 -15.21 -35.83
C HIS A 6 -4.88 -15.15 -34.84
N LEU A 7 -4.60 -15.17 -33.52
CA LEU A 7 -5.59 -14.67 -32.57
C LEU A 7 -5.62 -13.14 -32.68
N PHE A 8 -6.83 -12.56 -32.75
CA PHE A 8 -7.08 -11.12 -32.89
C PHE A 8 -6.37 -10.26 -31.83
N PHE A 9 -5.98 -10.84 -30.70
CA PHE A 9 -5.35 -10.18 -29.56
C PHE A 9 -3.82 -10.24 -29.54
N ASP A 10 -3.19 -10.94 -30.50
CA ASP A 10 -1.73 -11.10 -30.56
C ASP A 10 -1.02 -9.99 -31.34
N SER A 11 -1.75 -8.97 -31.78
CA SER A 11 -1.12 -7.83 -32.43
C SER A 11 -0.21 -7.09 -31.45
N PRO A 12 1.07 -6.85 -31.79
CA PRO A 12 1.98 -6.06 -30.95
C PRO A 12 1.43 -4.68 -30.59
N LYS A 13 0.53 -4.12 -31.41
CA LYS A 13 -0.16 -2.86 -31.13
C LYS A 13 -1.16 -3.00 -29.98
N VAL A 14 -1.94 -4.08 -29.95
CA VAL A 14 -2.93 -4.36 -28.89
C VAL A 14 -2.22 -4.63 -27.57
N ILE A 15 -1.17 -5.47 -27.58
CA ILE A 15 -0.37 -5.79 -26.39
C ILE A 15 0.20 -4.51 -25.76
N ARG A 16 0.83 -3.64 -26.57
CA ARG A 16 1.36 -2.36 -26.08
C ARG A 16 0.29 -1.44 -25.48
N ALA A 17 -0.92 -1.43 -26.07
CA ALA A 17 -2.04 -0.65 -25.55
C ALA A 17 -2.50 -1.18 -24.19
N VAL A 18 -2.61 -2.52 -24.06
CA VAL A 18 -2.90 -3.21 -22.80
C VAL A 18 -1.83 -2.88 -21.75
N ASP A 19 -0.54 -3.08 -22.03
CA ASP A 19 0.55 -2.82 -21.08
C ASP A 19 0.55 -1.37 -20.57
N LYS A 20 0.37 -0.41 -21.50
CA LYS A 20 0.27 1.01 -21.16
C LYS A 20 -0.92 1.30 -20.26
N SER A 21 -2.08 0.68 -20.54
CA SER A 21 -3.29 0.84 -19.74
C SER A 21 -3.12 0.22 -18.35
N THR A 22 -2.59 -1.01 -18.28
CA THR A 22 -2.30 -1.76 -17.05
C THR A 22 -1.41 -0.96 -16.12
N ARG A 23 -0.26 -0.48 -16.61
CA ARG A 23 0.65 0.37 -15.84
C ARG A 23 -0.05 1.62 -15.32
N LYS A 24 -0.85 2.29 -16.16
CA LYS A 24 -1.56 3.53 -15.79
C LYS A 24 -2.59 3.27 -14.71
N VAL A 25 -3.41 2.23 -14.85
CA VAL A 25 -4.47 1.91 -13.89
C VAL A 25 -3.87 1.47 -12.56
N LEU A 26 -2.90 0.56 -12.57
CA LEU A 26 -2.25 0.08 -11.34
C LEU A 26 -1.50 1.19 -10.60
N SER A 27 -0.85 2.10 -11.34
CA SER A 27 -0.22 3.29 -10.72
C SER A 27 -1.24 4.22 -10.06
N ARG A 28 -2.41 4.43 -10.69
CA ARG A 28 -3.50 5.25 -10.11
C ARG A 28 -4.09 4.58 -8.87
N PHE A 29 -4.33 3.28 -8.95
CA PHE A 29 -4.84 2.50 -7.82
C PHE A 29 -3.87 2.57 -6.62
N GLY A 30 -2.56 2.36 -6.85
CA GLY A 30 -1.55 2.53 -5.80
C GLY A 30 -1.51 3.94 -5.20
N ALA A 31 -1.69 4.97 -6.03
CA ALA A 31 -1.78 6.35 -5.56
C ALA A 31 -3.01 6.60 -4.68
N PHE A 32 -4.17 6.00 -5.02
CA PHE A 32 -5.40 6.11 -4.25
C PHE A 32 -5.29 5.41 -2.90
N VAL A 33 -4.80 4.16 -2.87
CA VAL A 33 -4.58 3.42 -1.62
C VAL A 33 -3.61 4.18 -0.72
N ARG A 34 -2.48 4.67 -1.26
CA ARG A 34 -1.53 5.51 -0.51
C ARG A 34 -2.22 6.75 0.07
N ARG A 35 -3.05 7.44 -0.73
CA ARG A 35 -3.76 8.65 -0.29
C ARG A 35 -4.71 8.32 0.87
N THR A 36 -5.51 7.28 0.73
CA THR A 36 -6.47 6.83 1.74
C THR A 36 -5.78 6.40 3.03
N ALA A 37 -4.69 5.65 2.95
CA ALA A 37 -3.85 5.31 4.10
C ALA A 37 -3.27 6.57 4.78
N LYS A 38 -2.79 7.55 4.01
CA LYS A 38 -2.30 8.82 4.58
C LYS A 38 -3.42 9.66 5.21
N GLN A 39 -4.66 9.57 4.72
CA GLN A 39 -5.80 10.29 5.28
C GLN A 39 -6.34 9.64 6.55
N SER A 40 -6.28 8.32 6.66
CA SER A 40 -6.70 7.59 7.86
C SER A 40 -5.81 7.92 9.07
N ILE A 41 -4.51 8.14 8.84
CA ILE A 41 -3.53 8.54 9.86
C ILE A 41 -3.67 10.04 10.17
N ARG A 42 -4.24 10.37 11.34
CA ARG A 42 -4.47 11.75 11.79
C ARG A 42 -3.39 12.24 12.76
N LYS A 43 -3.07 13.53 12.73
CA LYS A 43 -2.15 14.15 13.69
C LYS A 43 -2.87 14.35 15.03
N ARG A 44 -2.41 13.68 16.09
CA ARG A 44 -2.98 13.73 17.45
C ARG A 44 -1.88 13.46 18.48
N LYS A 45 -2.02 14.00 19.69
CA LYS A 45 -1.09 13.73 20.81
C LYS A 45 -1.35 12.37 21.48
N LYS A 46 -2.61 11.94 21.54
CA LYS A 46 -3.00 10.64 22.13
C LYS A 46 -2.76 9.48 21.17
N SER A 47 -2.36 8.33 21.71
CA SER A 47 -2.34 7.07 20.97
C SER A 47 -3.76 6.68 20.52
N SER A 48 -3.87 6.01 19.38
CA SER A 48 -5.15 5.47 18.90
C SER A 48 -5.57 4.22 19.67
N THR A 49 -6.88 3.96 19.70
CA THR A 49 -7.43 2.71 20.23
C THR A 49 -7.09 1.54 19.31
N PRO A 50 -6.99 0.30 19.83
CA PRO A 50 -6.84 -0.89 19.00
C PRO A 50 -7.89 -0.96 17.89
N GLY A 51 -7.49 -1.47 16.71
CA GLY A 51 -8.34 -1.58 15.53
C GLY A 51 -8.51 -0.27 14.74
N THR A 52 -8.22 0.88 15.34
CA THR A 52 -8.27 2.17 14.63
C THR A 52 -6.90 2.59 14.10
N PRO A 53 -6.84 3.33 12.97
CA PRO A 53 -5.59 3.79 12.39
C PRO A 53 -4.70 4.54 13.40
N PRO A 54 -3.37 4.43 13.28
CA PRO A 54 -2.45 5.03 14.24
C PRO A 54 -2.50 6.56 14.19
N SER A 55 -2.24 7.18 15.33
CA SER A 55 -1.99 8.62 15.41
C SER A 55 -0.60 8.95 14.85
N SER A 56 -0.48 10.05 14.12
CA SER A 56 0.79 10.59 13.65
C SER A 56 1.32 11.66 14.61
N HIS A 57 2.32 11.34 15.41
CA HIS A 57 3.00 12.30 16.29
C HIS A 57 4.01 13.18 15.52
N THR A 58 4.90 12.57 14.74
CA THR A 58 5.97 13.28 13.98
C THR A 58 5.65 13.44 12.49
N GLY A 59 4.69 12.69 11.96
CA GLY A 59 4.42 12.63 10.53
C GLY A 59 5.36 11.72 9.73
N LEU A 60 6.31 11.04 10.38
CA LEU A 60 7.23 10.10 9.70
C LEU A 60 6.44 8.98 9.02
N LEU A 61 5.59 8.26 9.76
CA LEU A 61 4.79 7.16 9.18
C LEU A 61 4.06 7.57 7.90
N LYS A 62 3.46 8.78 7.87
CA LYS A 62 2.74 9.29 6.67
C LYS A 62 3.66 9.57 5.49
N ARG A 63 4.89 10.00 5.75
CA ARG A 63 5.90 10.32 4.72
C ARG A 63 6.47 9.06 4.09
N PHE A 64 6.57 7.99 4.87
CA PHE A 64 7.19 6.73 4.47
C PHE A 64 6.20 5.69 3.90
N ILE A 65 4.97 6.08 3.52
CA ILE A 65 4.06 5.22 2.73
C ILE A 65 4.27 5.49 1.25
N PHE A 66 4.69 4.46 0.53
CA PHE A 66 5.03 4.51 -0.90
C PHE A 66 4.16 3.55 -1.71
N PHE A 67 4.22 3.71 -3.03
CA PHE A 67 3.74 2.72 -3.97
C PHE A 67 4.69 2.65 -5.17
N GLY A 68 4.77 1.49 -5.81
CA GLY A 68 5.58 1.27 -7.01
C GLY A 68 4.97 0.20 -7.90
N TYR A 69 5.01 0.42 -9.21
CA TYR A 69 4.62 -0.57 -10.22
C TYR A 69 5.80 -1.51 -10.51
N ASP A 70 5.57 -2.81 -10.37
CA ASP A 70 6.50 -3.87 -10.75
C ASP A 70 6.15 -4.33 -12.18
N ARG A 71 7.03 -3.98 -13.13
CA ARG A 71 6.87 -4.32 -14.55
C ARG A 71 7.10 -5.81 -14.84
N GLN A 72 7.84 -6.54 -14.01
CA GLN A 72 8.08 -7.96 -14.24
C GLN A 72 6.85 -8.80 -13.89
N LYS A 73 6.06 -8.33 -12.92
CA LYS A 73 4.90 -9.04 -12.38
C LYS A 73 3.56 -8.40 -12.72
N ASP A 74 3.57 -7.32 -13.50
CA ASP A 74 2.42 -6.46 -13.79
C ASP A 74 1.53 -6.20 -12.57
N SER A 75 2.18 -5.79 -11.48
CA SER A 75 1.56 -5.58 -10.18
C SER A 75 1.97 -4.26 -9.57
N VAL A 76 1.25 -3.83 -8.54
CA VAL A 76 1.59 -2.63 -7.76
C VAL A 76 1.81 -3.01 -6.30
N VAL A 77 2.98 -2.64 -5.77
CA VAL A 77 3.32 -2.81 -4.37
C VAL A 77 3.03 -1.50 -3.65
N ILE A 78 2.30 -1.56 -2.55
CA ILE A 78 1.83 -0.39 -1.80
C ILE A 78 2.05 -0.65 -0.32
N GLY A 79 2.74 0.24 0.38
CA GLY A 79 3.00 0.02 1.79
C GLY A 79 3.93 1.03 2.45
N PRO A 80 4.01 0.99 3.79
CA PRO A 80 5.04 1.69 4.53
C PRO A 80 6.41 1.03 4.30
N THR A 81 7.45 1.84 4.13
CA THR A 81 8.82 1.35 4.25
C THR A 81 9.29 1.41 5.70
N ARG A 82 10.38 0.69 5.99
CA ARG A 82 11.00 0.66 7.32
C ARG A 82 11.45 2.06 7.73
N LEU A 83 11.14 2.44 8.96
CA LEU A 83 11.59 3.71 9.54
C LEU A 83 13.01 3.52 10.09
N THR A 84 14.00 4.05 9.39
CA THR A 84 15.42 3.97 9.79
C THR A 84 15.76 4.92 10.94
N GLU A 85 14.96 5.97 11.14
CA GLU A 85 15.20 6.95 12.20
C GLU A 85 14.93 6.36 13.59
N ASN A 86 15.91 6.46 14.50
CA ASN A 86 15.82 6.06 15.91
C ASN A 86 15.46 4.58 16.17
N ASN A 87 16.01 3.64 15.39
CA ASN A 87 15.77 2.18 15.56
C ASN A 87 14.29 1.75 15.49
N ARG A 88 13.42 2.53 14.85
CA ARG A 88 11.96 2.27 14.78
C ARG A 88 11.54 1.40 13.58
N GLY A 89 12.45 0.61 13.03
CA GLY A 89 12.30 -0.07 11.73
C GLY A 89 11.06 -0.96 11.61
N GLU A 90 10.70 -1.68 12.67
CA GLU A 90 9.57 -2.61 12.68
C GLU A 90 8.22 -1.94 12.97
N ALA A 91 8.22 -0.68 13.40
CA ALA A 91 7.02 -0.01 13.89
C ALA A 91 5.84 -0.05 12.89
N PRO A 92 6.02 0.18 11.58
CA PRO A 92 4.90 0.10 10.65
C PRO A 92 4.25 -1.28 10.57
N SER A 93 5.04 -2.36 10.60
CA SER A 93 4.55 -3.73 10.55
C SER A 93 3.76 -4.08 11.82
N ILE A 94 4.28 -3.69 12.98
CA ILE A 94 3.63 -3.92 14.27
C ILE A 94 2.33 -3.11 14.39
N LEU A 95 2.28 -1.91 13.81
CA LEU A 95 1.05 -1.14 13.76
C LEU A 95 0.01 -1.80 12.87
N GLU A 96 0.38 -2.35 11.72
CA GLU A 96 -0.59 -3.01 10.83
C GLU A 96 -1.13 -4.31 11.42
N TYR A 97 -0.25 -5.21 11.88
CA TYR A 97 -0.61 -6.57 12.26
C TYR A 97 -0.69 -6.80 13.78
N GLY A 98 -0.19 -5.87 14.58
CA GLY A 98 0.07 -6.10 16.00
C GLY A 98 1.30 -7.01 16.21
N GLY A 99 1.63 -7.27 17.47
CA GLY A 99 2.71 -8.20 17.81
C GLY A 99 3.45 -7.83 19.08
N ARG A 100 4.55 -8.57 19.34
CA ARG A 100 5.49 -8.24 20.41
C ARG A 100 6.65 -7.47 19.82
N THR A 101 7.01 -6.35 20.43
CA THR A 101 8.17 -5.57 20.03
C THR A 101 8.91 -5.06 21.26
N THR A 102 10.17 -4.69 21.06
CA THR A 102 10.97 -4.05 22.08
C THR A 102 10.92 -2.55 21.86
N VAL A 103 10.35 -1.83 22.83
CA VAL A 103 10.33 -0.37 22.81
C VAL A 103 11.49 0.13 23.65
N GLU A 104 12.29 1.02 23.07
CA GLU A 104 13.38 1.72 23.75
C GLU A 104 12.81 2.98 24.42
N GLY A 105 12.65 2.94 25.74
CA GLY A 105 12.38 4.14 26.54
C GLY A 105 13.67 4.82 27.00
N ASN A 106 13.57 6.00 27.59
CA ASN A 106 14.70 6.85 28.00
C ASN A 106 15.79 6.17 28.87
N LYS A 107 15.54 4.99 29.45
CA LYS A 107 16.52 4.27 30.29
C LYS A 107 16.54 2.74 30.12
N LYS A 108 15.54 2.11 29.49
CA LYS A 108 15.45 0.64 29.36
C LYS A 108 14.69 0.21 28.10
N LYS A 109 15.12 -0.91 27.53
CA LYS A 109 14.42 -1.64 26.47
C LYS A 109 13.41 -2.58 27.12
N THR A 110 12.13 -2.41 26.81
CA THR A 110 11.05 -3.22 27.37
C THR A 110 10.31 -3.95 26.27
N ARG A 111 10.08 -5.25 26.45
CA ARG A 111 9.27 -6.05 25.53
C ARG A 111 7.80 -5.81 25.84
N VAL A 112 7.06 -5.28 24.87
CA VAL A 112 5.64 -4.97 24.99
C VAL A 112 4.84 -5.65 23.90
N ARG A 113 3.58 -5.99 24.21
CA ARG A 113 2.61 -6.46 23.23
C ARG A 113 1.77 -5.28 22.75
N ILE A 114 1.78 -5.02 21.45
CA ILE A 114 1.03 -3.95 20.81
C ILE A 114 -0.11 -4.58 20.01
N SER A 115 -1.34 -4.12 20.27
CA SER A 115 -2.51 -4.51 19.49
C SER A 115 -2.50 -3.84 18.10
N ALA A 116 -3.02 -4.54 17.10
CA ALA A 116 -3.11 -4.07 15.73
C ALA A 116 -3.90 -2.76 15.61
N ARG A 117 -3.44 -1.89 14.72
CA ARG A 117 -3.97 -0.57 14.35
C ARG A 117 -3.89 -0.46 12.83
N PRO A 118 -4.66 -1.29 12.11
CA PRO A 118 -4.52 -1.43 10.67
C PRO A 118 -4.88 -0.12 9.97
N PHE A 119 -4.08 0.24 8.97
CA PHE A 119 -4.27 1.44 8.17
C PHE A 119 -4.05 1.19 6.69
N MET A 120 -3.28 0.17 6.32
CA MET A 120 -3.07 -0.23 4.93
C MET A 120 -4.18 -1.14 4.42
N GLY A 121 -4.51 -2.22 5.14
CA GLY A 121 -5.55 -3.18 4.75
C GLY A 121 -6.90 -2.51 4.53
N PRO A 122 -7.43 -1.73 5.50
CA PRO A 122 -8.67 -1.00 5.32
C PRO A 122 -8.64 0.01 4.15
N ALA A 123 -7.48 0.63 3.90
CA ALA A 123 -7.32 1.54 2.76
C ALA A 123 -7.36 0.80 1.43
N PHE A 124 -6.76 -0.38 1.36
CA PHE A 124 -6.80 -1.23 0.17
C PHE A 124 -8.22 -1.70 -0.15
N GLU A 125 -8.92 -2.27 0.84
CA GLU A 125 -10.29 -2.77 0.64
C GLU A 125 -11.26 -1.65 0.24
N LYS A 126 -11.10 -0.45 0.81
CA LYS A 126 -11.90 0.71 0.41
C LYS A 126 -11.71 1.04 -1.08
N GLU A 127 -10.47 1.16 -1.54
CA GLU A 127 -10.18 1.55 -2.92
C GLU A 127 -10.40 0.43 -3.94
N LYS A 128 -10.39 -0.84 -3.50
CA LYS A 128 -10.63 -2.02 -4.36
C LYS A 128 -11.93 -1.90 -5.15
N SER A 129 -12.97 -1.31 -4.53
CA SER A 129 -14.25 -1.02 -5.18
C SER A 129 -14.15 -0.07 -6.39
N THR A 130 -13.14 0.80 -6.44
CA THR A 130 -12.94 1.78 -7.53
C THR A 130 -12.22 1.18 -8.75
N LEU A 131 -11.60 0.01 -8.57
CA LEU A 131 -10.73 -0.61 -9.57
C LEU A 131 -11.45 -0.95 -10.90
N PRO A 132 -12.69 -1.48 -10.91
CA PRO A 132 -13.43 -1.67 -12.16
C PRO A 132 -13.67 -0.36 -12.93
N SER A 133 -13.95 0.72 -12.22
CA SER A 133 -14.15 2.06 -12.82
C SER A 133 -12.87 2.58 -13.46
N LEU A 134 -11.71 2.33 -12.84
CA LEU A 134 -10.41 2.69 -13.41
C LEU A 134 -10.08 1.88 -14.67
N TRP A 135 -10.50 0.61 -14.73
CA TRP A 135 -10.25 -0.28 -15.87
C TRP A 135 -11.17 -0.01 -17.05
N LYS A 136 -12.40 0.47 -16.79
CA LYS A 136 -13.38 0.82 -17.80
C LYS A 136 -12.80 1.83 -18.81
N ASN A 137 -12.84 1.50 -20.10
CA ASN A 137 -12.34 2.33 -21.20
C ASN A 137 -10.85 2.72 -21.09
N SER A 138 -10.06 1.93 -20.35
CA SER A 138 -8.62 2.19 -20.16
C SER A 138 -7.76 1.80 -21.36
N ILE A 139 -8.22 0.82 -22.14
CA ILE A 139 -7.58 0.33 -23.37
C ILE A 139 -8.19 1.11 -24.55
N LYS A 140 -7.33 1.74 -25.34
CA LYS A 140 -7.69 2.52 -26.54
C LYS A 140 -6.71 2.24 -27.66
#